data_AF-A0A4Q3J846-F1
#
_entry.id   AF-A0A4Q3J846-F1
#
_cell.length_a   1.000
_cell.length_b   1.000
_cell.length_c   1.000
_cell.angle_alpha   90.00
_cell.angle_beta   90.00
_cell.angle_gamma   90.00
#
_symmetry.space_group_name_H-M   'P 1'
#
loop_
_entity.id
_entity.type
_entity.pdbx_description
1 polymer ?
#
loop_
_entity_poly.entity_id
_entity_poly.type
_entity_poly.pdbx_seq_one_letter_code
_entity_poly.pdbx_strand_id
1 'polypeptide(L)'
;MTMLALVRPLAISVTLLLTAFAAHAAGDVAVEVKNESEQVACAEKDNVTIKAISPEVRRFRIEAAHPAYIAGLLRDNWDADWTDCDMSGDPVHKAPVPPQRITFYE
;
A
#
# COMPACT_ATOMS: atom_id res chain seq x y z
N MET A 1 -47.80 -39.79 31.41
CA MET A 1 -46.66 -39.12 32.11
C MET A 1 -45.29 -39.56 31.58
N THR A 2 -45.18 -39.93 30.29
CA THR A 2 -43.97 -40.52 29.68
C THR A 2 -43.45 -39.69 28.49
N MET A 3 -44.28 -38.85 27.87
CA MET A 3 -43.86 -38.02 26.73
C MET A 3 -42.88 -36.90 27.09
N LEU A 4 -42.95 -36.32 28.30
CA LEU A 4 -42.00 -35.27 28.73
C LEU A 4 -40.56 -35.78 28.93
N ALA A 5 -40.37 -37.08 29.17
CA ALA A 5 -39.06 -37.65 29.46
C ALA A 5 -38.17 -37.77 28.21
N LEU A 6 -38.76 -37.94 27.02
CA LEU A 6 -38.02 -38.01 25.75
C LEU A 6 -37.74 -36.64 25.11
N VAL A 7 -38.50 -35.61 25.47
CA VAL A 7 -38.36 -34.25 24.89
C VAL A 7 -37.08 -33.55 25.38
N ARG A 8 -36.69 -33.80 26.64
CA ARG A 8 -35.48 -33.23 27.25
C ARG A 8 -34.15 -33.64 26.57
N PRO A 9 -33.85 -34.94 26.35
CA PRO A 9 -32.61 -35.33 25.69
C PRO A 9 -32.57 -34.88 24.23
N LEU A 10 -33.73 -34.86 23.54
CA LEU A 10 -33.81 -34.39 22.15
C LEU A 10 -33.50 -32.88 22.06
N ALA A 11 -34.04 -32.07 22.96
CA ALA A 11 -33.79 -30.63 23.00
C ALA A 11 -32.31 -30.30 23.27
N ILE A 12 -31.65 -31.09 24.14
CA ILE A 12 -30.22 -30.94 24.46
C ILE A 12 -29.35 -31.31 23.24
N SER A 13 -29.68 -32.40 22.53
CA SER A 13 -28.95 -32.81 21.33
C SER A 13 -29.09 -31.80 20.19
N VAL A 14 -30.28 -31.20 20.03
CA VAL A 14 -30.53 -30.16 19.02
C VAL A 14 -29.77 -28.88 19.34
N THR A 15 -29.74 -28.45 20.61
CA THR A 15 -28.96 -27.26 21.02
C THR A 15 -27.46 -27.47 20.86
N LEU A 16 -26.94 -28.68 21.14
CA LEU A 16 -25.53 -28.99 20.93
C LEU A 16 -25.13 -29.00 19.45
N LEU A 17 -26.00 -29.51 18.56
CA LEU A 17 -25.77 -29.45 17.11
C LEU A 17 -25.74 -28.00 16.60
N LEU A 18 -26.65 -27.14 17.08
CA LEU A 18 -26.72 -25.73 16.68
C LEU A 18 -25.47 -24.94 17.10
N THR A 19 -24.84 -25.27 18.23
CA THR A 19 -23.59 -24.61 18.66
C THR A 19 -22.36 -25.04 17.86
N ALA A 20 -22.36 -26.22 17.25
CA ALA A 20 -21.20 -26.72 16.48
C ALA A 20 -21.03 -26.01 15.11
N PHE A 21 -22.09 -25.44 14.54
CA PHE A 21 -22.02 -24.71 13.25
C PHE A 21 -21.50 -23.28 13.37
N ALA A 22 -21.38 -22.74 14.59
CA ALA A 22 -21.00 -21.34 14.81
C ALA A 22 -19.48 -21.10 14.84
N ALA A 23 -18.65 -22.14 14.83
CA ALA A 23 -17.19 -22.02 14.82
C ALA A 23 -16.65 -22.04 13.38
N HIS A 24 -17.01 -21.05 12.56
CA HIS A 24 -16.23 -20.76 11.36
C HIS A 24 -14.95 -20.05 11.84
N ALA A 25 -13.87 -20.81 12.02
CA ALA A 25 -12.56 -20.21 12.25
C ALA A 25 -12.30 -19.24 11.09
N ALA A 26 -12.13 -17.95 11.40
CA ALA A 26 -11.65 -17.00 10.43
C ALA A 26 -10.26 -17.49 10.00
N GLY A 27 -10.18 -18.11 8.82
CA GLY A 27 -8.92 -18.55 8.25
C GLY A 27 -8.02 -17.36 8.01
N ASP A 28 -6.71 -17.61 7.94
CA ASP A 28 -5.76 -16.58 7.54
C ASP A 28 -6.09 -16.12 6.13
N VAL A 29 -6.27 -14.81 5.94
CA VAL A 29 -6.52 -14.21 4.62
C VAL A 29 -5.17 -13.95 3.95
N ALA A 30 -4.93 -14.60 2.82
CA ALA A 30 -3.71 -14.42 2.05
C ALA A 30 -3.70 -13.05 1.33
N VAL A 31 -2.55 -12.39 1.37
CA VAL A 31 -2.27 -11.15 0.63
C VAL A 31 -0.94 -11.33 -0.08
N GLU A 32 -0.95 -11.18 -1.41
CA GLU A 32 0.26 -11.11 -2.20
C GLU A 32 0.88 -9.72 -2.07
N VAL A 33 2.18 -9.68 -1.79
CA VAL A 33 2.97 -8.44 -1.77
C VAL A 33 3.92 -8.46 -2.95
N LYS A 34 3.68 -7.60 -3.94
CA LYS A 34 4.50 -7.49 -5.14
C LYS A 34 5.31 -6.20 -5.12
N ASN A 35 6.62 -6.36 -5.28
CA ASN A 35 7.54 -5.24 -5.45
C ASN A 35 7.62 -4.87 -6.94
N GLU A 36 7.24 -3.64 -7.27
CA GLU A 36 7.37 -3.04 -8.61
C GLU A 36 8.17 -1.74 -8.54
N SER A 37 9.04 -1.62 -7.54
CA SER A 37 9.94 -0.48 -7.37
C SER A 37 10.97 -0.43 -8.48
N GLU A 38 11.28 0.77 -8.95
CA GLU A 38 12.32 1.03 -9.94
C GLU A 38 13.42 1.84 -9.27
N GLN A 39 14.69 1.48 -9.53
CA GLN A 39 15.80 2.32 -9.09
C GLN A 39 15.85 3.56 -9.97
N VAL A 40 15.41 4.67 -9.39
CA VAL A 40 15.49 6.00 -10.01
C VAL A 40 16.25 6.90 -9.05
N ALA A 41 17.31 7.53 -9.57
CA ALA A 41 18.17 8.44 -8.81
C ALA A 41 17.63 9.88 -8.79
N CYS A 42 16.81 10.24 -9.78
CA CYS A 42 16.16 11.55 -9.83
C CYS A 42 15.10 11.68 -8.73
N ALA A 43 15.22 12.72 -7.91
CA ALA A 43 14.28 13.00 -6.82
C ALA A 43 12.84 13.32 -7.27
N GLU A 44 12.62 13.67 -8.54
CA GLU A 44 11.28 13.93 -9.06
C GLU A 44 10.38 12.68 -9.04
N LYS A 45 10.98 11.49 -9.21
CA LYS A 45 10.23 10.26 -9.39
C LYS A 45 10.27 9.41 -8.12
N ASP A 46 9.09 9.05 -7.61
CA ASP A 46 8.96 8.07 -6.53
C ASP A 46 9.60 6.74 -6.93
N ASN A 47 10.50 6.22 -6.10
CA ASN A 47 11.27 5.00 -6.39
C ASN A 47 10.76 3.75 -5.66
N VAL A 48 9.72 3.87 -4.83
CA VAL A 48 9.13 2.74 -4.09
C VAL A 48 7.68 2.50 -4.54
N THR A 49 7.45 1.33 -5.14
CA THR A 49 6.10 0.87 -5.51
C THR A 49 5.87 -0.54 -4.99
N ILE A 50 4.96 -0.67 -4.02
CA ILE A 50 4.57 -1.97 -3.44
C ILE A 50 3.07 -2.15 -3.62
N LYS A 51 2.67 -3.29 -4.19
CA LYS A 51 1.26 -3.67 -4.36
C LYS A 51 0.89 -4.73 -3.33
N ALA A 52 -0.22 -4.50 -2.63
CA ALA A 52 -0.88 -5.50 -1.79
C ALA A 52 -2.15 -5.98 -2.52
N ILE A 53 -2.20 -7.27 -2.87
CA ILE A 53 -3.22 -7.84 -3.75
C ILE A 53 -3.92 -8.98 -3.03
N SER A 54 -5.25 -8.92 -2.95
CA SER A 54 -6.07 -10.02 -2.46
C SER A 54 -7.50 -9.88 -3.00
N PRO A 55 -8.13 -10.97 -3.47
CA PRO A 55 -9.52 -10.95 -3.90
C PRO A 55 -10.50 -10.89 -2.71
N GLU A 56 -10.03 -11.22 -1.50
CA GLU A 56 -10.86 -11.31 -0.28
C GLU A 56 -10.79 -10.02 0.57
N VAL A 57 -9.68 -9.28 0.49
CA VAL A 57 -9.50 -8.03 1.26
C VAL A 57 -10.23 -6.87 0.60
N ARG A 58 -11.11 -6.20 1.37
CA ARG A 58 -11.89 -5.04 0.90
C ARG A 58 -11.28 -3.69 1.26
N ARG A 59 -10.38 -3.65 2.25
CA ARG A 59 -9.77 -2.42 2.75
C ARG A 59 -8.40 -2.71 3.32
N PHE A 60 -7.41 -1.96 2.83
CA PHE A 60 -6.10 -1.87 3.45
C PHE A 60 -6.01 -0.61 4.30
N ARG A 61 -5.25 -0.68 5.39
CA ARG A 61 -4.80 0.48 6.16
C ARG A 61 -3.29 0.52 6.03
N ILE A 62 -2.76 1.60 5.48
CA ILE A 62 -1.31 1.80 5.32
C ILE A 62 -0.89 2.86 6.33
N GLU A 63 0.20 2.60 7.04
CA GLU A 63 0.78 3.50 8.02
C GLU A 63 2.26 3.69 7.71
N ALA A 64 2.67 4.95 7.60
CA ALA A 64 4.08 5.31 7.49
C ALA A 64 4.64 5.46 8.90
N ALA A 65 5.33 4.43 9.38
CA ALA A 65 6.05 4.47 10.65
C ALA A 65 7.51 4.89 10.43
N HIS A 66 8.10 5.57 11.41
CA HIS A 66 9.52 5.83 11.39
C HIS A 66 10.30 4.50 11.46
N PRO A 67 11.35 4.33 10.64
CA PRO A 67 12.15 3.12 10.69
C PRO A 67 12.84 2.98 12.05
N ALA A 68 13.00 1.75 12.53
CA ALA A 68 13.64 1.46 13.83
C ALA A 68 15.08 2.02 13.92
N TYR A 69 15.74 2.21 12.78
CA TYR A 69 17.10 2.74 12.69
C TYR A 69 17.18 4.28 12.65
N ILE A 70 16.06 5.00 12.77
CA ILE A 70 16.04 6.47 12.67
C ILE A 70 17.00 7.15 13.66
N ALA A 71 17.14 6.60 14.87
CA ALA A 71 18.01 7.15 15.92
C ALA A 71 19.51 7.04 15.61
N GLY A 72 19.90 6.16 14.67
CA GLY A 72 21.28 5.98 14.23
C GLY A 72 21.64 6.77 12.97
N LEU A 73 20.72 7.56 12.41
CA LEU A 73 20.99 8.35 11.21
C LEU A 73 21.98 9.47 11.52
N LEU A 74 23.14 9.43 10.84
CA LEU A 74 24.18 10.45 10.94
C LEU A 74 23.80 11.76 10.22
N ARG A 75 22.99 11.64 9.17
CA ARG A 75 22.59 12.76 8.30
C ARG A 75 21.20 12.45 7.74
N ASP A 76 20.26 13.34 8.00
CA ASP A 76 18.96 13.35 7.33
C ASP A 76 19.06 14.14 6.01
N ASN A 77 19.00 13.43 4.88
CA ASN A 77 19.08 14.04 3.54
C ASN A 77 17.65 14.25 3.02
N TRP A 78 16.99 15.26 3.56
CA TRP A 78 15.63 15.65 3.17
C TRP A 78 15.61 16.54 1.91
N ASP A 79 16.74 17.15 1.57
CA ASP A 79 16.89 17.97 0.37
C ASP A 79 16.78 17.08 -0.88
N ALA A 80 16.02 17.54 -1.87
CA ALA A 80 15.89 16.83 -3.14
C ALA A 80 17.19 16.89 -3.95
N ASP A 81 17.64 15.75 -4.47
CA ASP A 81 18.77 15.63 -5.37
C ASP A 81 18.29 15.62 -6.84
N TRP A 82 18.63 16.67 -7.57
CA TRP A 82 18.22 16.88 -8.96
C TRP A 82 19.33 16.53 -9.96
N THR A 83 20.47 16.03 -9.49
CA THR A 83 21.68 15.83 -10.32
C THR A 83 21.43 14.91 -11.50
N ASP A 84 20.58 13.89 -11.32
CA ASP A 84 20.27 12.87 -12.33
C ASP A 84 18.86 13.05 -12.97
N CYS A 85 18.27 14.23 -12.86
CA CYS A 85 16.96 14.54 -13.44
C CYS A 85 17.06 15.12 -14.86
N ASP A 86 16.25 14.61 -15.79
CA ASP A 86 16.05 15.23 -17.10
C ASP A 86 15.03 16.37 -17.01
N MET A 87 15.54 17.58 -16.84
CA MET A 87 14.73 18.80 -16.68
C MET A 87 14.39 19.47 -18.01
N SER A 88 14.68 18.84 -19.16
CA SER A 88 14.48 19.44 -20.49
C SER A 88 13.01 19.79 -20.79
N GLY A 89 12.07 19.15 -20.10
CA GLY A 89 10.64 19.43 -20.17
C GLY A 89 10.17 20.59 -19.27
N ASP A 90 10.98 21.05 -18.32
CA ASP A 90 10.60 22.09 -17.35
C ASP A 90 10.78 23.50 -17.95
N PRO A 91 9.72 24.32 -18.08
CA PRO A 91 9.81 25.68 -18.63
C PRO A 91 10.65 26.64 -17.78
N VAL A 92 10.93 26.33 -16.50
CA VAL A 92 11.82 27.08 -15.60
C VAL A 92 13.28 26.72 -15.84
N HIS A 93 13.58 25.55 -16.40
CA HIS A 93 14.94 25.06 -16.69
C HIS A 93 15.25 25.08 -18.19
N LYS A 94 14.76 26.11 -18.90
CA LYS A 94 15.12 26.33 -20.29
C LYS A 94 16.59 26.63 -20.43
N ALA A 95 17.25 25.92 -21.35
CA ALA A 95 18.58 26.28 -21.80
C ALA A 95 18.61 27.77 -22.19
N PRO A 96 19.70 28.50 -21.88
CA PRO A 96 19.82 29.90 -22.28
C PRO A 96 19.59 30.02 -23.79
N VAL A 97 18.53 30.71 -24.19
CA VAL A 97 18.25 30.91 -25.62
C VAL A 97 19.32 31.85 -26.15
N PRO A 98 20.14 31.43 -27.14
CA PRO A 98 21.13 32.33 -27.73
C PRO A 98 20.41 33.54 -28.34
N PRO A 99 20.96 34.75 -28.22
CA PRO A 99 20.30 35.97 -28.70
C PRO A 99 19.99 35.85 -30.19
N GLN A 100 18.71 35.99 -30.54
CA GLN A 100 18.26 35.93 -31.93
C GLN A 100 18.12 37.34 -32.49
N ARG A 101 18.67 37.56 -33.69
CA ARG A 101 18.42 38.79 -34.46
C ARG A 101 17.16 38.58 -35.31
N ILE A 102 16.08 39.25 -34.91
CA ILE A 102 14.79 39.22 -35.62
C ILE A 102 14.65 40.53 -36.38
N THR A 103 14.52 40.47 -37.70
CA THR A 103 14.19 41.64 -38.53
C THR A 103 12.67 41.78 -38.57
N PHE A 104 12.13 42.85 -38.00
CA PHE A 104 10.68 43.00 -37.86
C PHE A 104 9.97 43.41 -39.16
N TYR A 105 10.68 44.03 -40.12
CA TYR A 105 10.15 44.43 -41.44
C TYR A 105 11.27 44.49 -42.50
N GLU A 106 10.94 44.12 -43.73
CA GLU A 106 11.75 44.29 -44.95
C GLU A 106 11.39 45.58 -45.69
#